data_AF-A0A7Y2V2L3-F1
#
_entry.id   AF-A0A7Y2V2L3-F1
#
_cell.length_a   1.000
_cell.length_b   1.000
_cell.length_c   1.000
_cell.angle_alpha   90.00
_cell.angle_beta   90.00
_cell.angle_gamma   90.00
#
_symmetry.space_group_name_H-M   'P 1'
#
loop_
_entity.id
_entity.type
_entity.pdbx_description
1 polymer ?
#
loop_
_entity_poly.entity_id
_entity_poly.type
_entity_poly.pdbx_seq_one_letter_code
_entity_poly.pdbx_strand_id
1 'polypeptide(L)'
;MRDYLFTVNKENAFDLQKKFNLNDFDTDYLYRNFWPIIVLTDISTNEFQNLLLKEKKAFISKRKKFVFKIFKRDYLDYLIYELNNYLDNINKGKTKVYDKIDETYFHWFKLKLDIKSYTLLLSKKDITDLEIYFIDLLNIIEVFISENETLPPQQTEKPKSEQEAPQTFDELFYNIELVQPSIDILKEIEPPLIDTDYNYIGKLKGIICVWIDELQRQGIVKHYSDRKIFASLIPQKIKRFSIDESMFGKYQSKAENNYRTDIKTKVSKIKLSQNSH
;
A
#
# COMPACT_ATOMS: atom_id res chain seq x y z
N MET A 1 -2.91 -9.77 -13.30
CA MET A 1 -3.78 -8.61 -13.02
C MET A 1 -3.68 -7.54 -14.10
N ARG A 2 -2.46 -7.11 -14.46
CA ARG A 2 -2.23 -6.10 -15.49
C ARG A 2 -3.05 -6.30 -16.78
N ASP A 3 -3.03 -7.50 -17.34
CA ASP A 3 -3.68 -7.79 -18.62
C ASP A 3 -5.21 -7.76 -18.56
N TYR A 4 -5.81 -7.70 -17.35
CA TYR A 4 -7.23 -7.41 -17.21
C TYR A 4 -7.52 -5.94 -17.42
N LEU A 5 -6.63 -5.03 -16.99
CA LEU A 5 -6.82 -3.59 -17.08
C LEU A 5 -6.31 -3.02 -18.41
N PHE A 6 -5.20 -3.56 -18.90
CA PHE A 6 -4.49 -3.01 -20.04
C PHE A 6 -4.36 -4.04 -21.14
N THR A 7 -4.88 -3.70 -22.30
CA THR A 7 -4.58 -4.40 -23.54
C THR A 7 -3.43 -3.69 -24.24
N VAL A 8 -2.26 -4.34 -24.35
CA VAL A 8 -1.04 -3.72 -24.90
C VAL A 8 -0.73 -4.25 -26.27
N ASN A 9 -0.52 -3.35 -27.23
CA ASN A 9 -0.10 -3.62 -28.60
C ASN A 9 -0.95 -4.67 -29.34
N LYS A 10 -2.21 -4.88 -28.91
CA LYS A 10 -3.19 -5.62 -29.74
C LYS A 10 -3.76 -4.77 -30.86
N GLU A 11 -3.72 -3.45 -30.69
CA GLU A 11 -4.05 -2.47 -31.72
C GLU A 11 -2.75 -1.71 -32.04
N ASN A 12 -2.39 -1.65 -33.32
CA ASN A 12 -1.34 -0.77 -33.83
C ASN A 12 -1.97 0.47 -34.51
N ALA A 13 -1.16 1.43 -34.97
CA ALA A 13 -1.66 2.65 -35.60
C ALA A 13 -2.62 2.41 -36.78
N PHE A 14 -2.39 1.37 -37.60
CA PHE A 14 -3.28 1.03 -38.73
C PHE A 14 -4.59 0.36 -38.28
N ASP A 15 -4.58 -0.33 -37.14
CA ASP A 15 -5.82 -0.83 -36.55
C ASP A 15 -6.67 0.34 -36.04
N LEU A 16 -6.02 1.34 -35.40
CA LEU A 16 -6.67 2.58 -34.98
C LEU A 16 -7.20 3.37 -36.16
N GLN A 17 -6.46 3.40 -37.28
CA GLN A 17 -6.91 4.03 -38.52
C GLN A 17 -8.27 3.51 -38.96
N LYS A 18 -8.42 2.17 -39.02
CA LYS A 18 -9.68 1.54 -39.42
C LYS A 18 -10.78 1.76 -38.40
N LYS A 19 -10.44 1.67 -37.10
CA LYS A 19 -11.40 1.74 -36.00
C LYS A 19 -11.99 3.14 -35.80
N PHE A 20 -11.16 4.18 -35.97
CA PHE A 20 -11.51 5.59 -35.74
C PHE A 20 -11.56 6.41 -37.02
N ASN A 21 -11.48 5.76 -38.19
CA ASN A 21 -11.47 6.40 -39.50
C ASN A 21 -10.42 7.53 -39.64
N LEU A 22 -9.20 7.28 -39.16
CA LEU A 22 -8.11 8.26 -39.20
C LEU A 22 -7.61 8.44 -40.65
N ASN A 23 -7.14 9.64 -40.98
CA ASN A 23 -6.45 9.85 -42.24
C ASN A 23 -5.01 9.28 -42.19
N ASP A 24 -4.34 9.22 -43.35
CA ASP A 24 -2.99 8.66 -43.46
C ASP A 24 -1.95 9.46 -42.67
N PHE A 25 -2.12 10.78 -42.54
CA PHE A 25 -1.22 11.64 -41.80
C PHE A 25 -1.26 11.34 -40.29
N ASP A 26 -2.47 11.26 -39.71
CA ASP A 26 -2.64 10.92 -38.30
C ASP A 26 -2.13 9.52 -38.01
N THR A 27 -2.37 8.58 -38.92
CA THR A 27 -1.89 7.19 -38.80
C THR A 27 -0.37 7.11 -38.79
N ASP A 28 0.31 7.77 -39.73
CA ASP A 28 1.77 7.81 -39.78
C ASP A 28 2.37 8.53 -38.55
N TYR A 29 1.72 9.60 -38.10
CA TYR A 29 2.11 10.29 -36.87
C TYR A 29 2.02 9.36 -35.66
N LEU A 30 0.91 8.62 -35.50
CA LEU A 30 0.74 7.67 -34.41
C LEU A 30 1.80 6.57 -34.46
N TYR A 31 2.03 6.00 -35.64
CA TYR A 31 3.01 4.94 -35.87
C TYR A 31 4.44 5.35 -35.48
N ARG A 32 4.85 6.58 -35.82
CA ARG A 32 6.22 7.06 -35.55
C ARG A 32 6.46 7.49 -34.12
N ASN A 33 5.43 8.03 -33.47
CA ASN A 33 5.60 8.69 -32.17
C ASN A 33 5.18 7.83 -31.00
N PHE A 34 4.29 6.85 -31.17
CA PHE A 34 3.74 6.09 -30.07
C PHE A 34 4.07 4.60 -30.11
N TRP A 35 4.76 4.14 -29.07
CA TRP A 35 4.98 2.74 -28.77
C TRP A 35 5.38 2.61 -27.28
N PRO A 36 4.65 1.84 -26.46
CA PRO A 36 3.49 1.00 -26.81
C PRO A 36 2.18 1.78 -27.00
N ILE A 37 1.22 1.13 -27.68
CA ILE A 37 -0.19 1.53 -27.70
C ILE A 37 -0.94 0.64 -26.71
N ILE A 38 -1.66 1.27 -25.79
CA ILE A 38 -2.35 0.61 -24.68
C ILE A 38 -3.82 1.01 -24.74
N VAL A 39 -4.72 0.03 -24.62
CA VAL A 39 -6.15 0.26 -24.46
C VAL A 39 -6.52 -0.06 -23.02
N LEU A 40 -7.09 0.92 -22.31
CA LEU A 40 -7.69 0.71 -21.00
C LEU A 40 -9.02 -0.02 -21.18
N THR A 41 -9.19 -1.14 -20.49
CA THR A 41 -10.46 -1.86 -20.49
C THR A 41 -11.53 -1.13 -19.67
N ASP A 42 -12.80 -1.33 -20.00
CA ASP A 42 -13.95 -0.73 -19.30
C ASP A 42 -14.30 -1.43 -17.96
N ILE A 43 -13.32 -2.03 -17.29
CA ILE A 43 -13.52 -2.70 -16.00
C ILE A 43 -13.77 -1.65 -14.90
N SER A 44 -14.86 -1.79 -14.15
CA SER A 44 -15.14 -0.97 -12.98
C SER A 44 -14.24 -1.34 -11.79
N THR A 45 -14.11 -0.43 -10.82
CA THR A 45 -13.34 -0.65 -9.59
C THR A 45 -13.86 -1.86 -8.79
N ASN A 46 -15.18 -2.04 -8.72
CA ASN A 46 -15.82 -3.21 -8.11
C ASN A 46 -15.48 -4.52 -8.84
N GLU A 47 -15.51 -4.52 -10.18
CA GLU A 47 -15.11 -5.70 -10.96
C GLU A 47 -13.64 -6.02 -10.78
N PHE A 48 -12.78 -5.02 -10.70
CA PHE A 48 -11.36 -5.20 -10.42
C PHE A 48 -11.12 -5.81 -9.03
N GLN A 49 -11.83 -5.35 -7.99
CA GLN A 49 -11.77 -5.95 -6.65
C GLN A 49 -12.19 -7.43 -6.70
N ASN A 50 -13.26 -7.75 -7.41
CA ASN A 50 -13.71 -9.14 -7.60
C ASN A 50 -12.67 -9.99 -8.36
N LEU A 51 -11.99 -9.42 -9.36
CA LEU A 51 -10.90 -10.07 -10.08
C LEU A 51 -9.71 -10.38 -9.17
N LEU A 52 -9.31 -9.46 -8.28
CA LEU A 52 -8.26 -9.73 -7.29
C LEU A 52 -8.60 -10.93 -6.40
N LEU A 53 -9.83 -10.98 -5.88
CA LEU A 53 -10.31 -12.09 -5.06
C LEU A 53 -10.35 -13.41 -5.87
N LYS A 54 -10.76 -13.35 -7.13
CA LYS A 54 -10.78 -14.49 -8.04
C LYS A 54 -9.36 -15.02 -8.30
N GLU A 55 -8.41 -14.15 -8.60
CA GLU A 55 -7.01 -14.54 -8.82
C GLU A 55 -6.38 -15.12 -7.55
N LYS A 56 -6.69 -14.57 -6.36
CA LYS A 56 -6.29 -15.17 -5.09
C LYS A 56 -6.82 -16.61 -4.95
N LYS A 57 -8.11 -16.84 -5.23
CA LYS A 57 -8.71 -18.20 -5.19
C LYS A 57 -8.06 -19.14 -6.21
N ALA A 58 -7.80 -18.66 -7.43
CA ALA A 58 -7.14 -19.44 -8.47
C ALA A 58 -5.69 -19.81 -8.07
N PHE A 59 -4.96 -18.86 -7.48
CA PHE A 59 -3.62 -19.09 -6.94
C PHE A 59 -3.63 -20.19 -5.88
N ILE A 60 -4.55 -20.11 -4.92
CA ILE A 60 -4.72 -21.13 -3.86
C ILE A 60 -5.06 -22.49 -4.47
N SER A 61 -6.01 -22.54 -5.40
CA SER A 61 -6.40 -23.80 -6.05
C SER A 61 -5.22 -24.49 -6.74
N LYS A 62 -4.40 -23.70 -7.45
CA LYS A 62 -3.23 -24.17 -8.21
C LYS A 62 -2.05 -24.58 -7.31
N ARG A 63 -1.81 -23.86 -6.21
CA ARG A 63 -0.62 -24.03 -5.36
C ARG A 63 -0.90 -24.66 -4.00
N LYS A 64 -2.16 -24.96 -3.69
CA LYS A 64 -2.67 -25.52 -2.42
C LYS A 64 -2.40 -24.67 -1.16
N LYS A 65 -1.71 -23.54 -1.30
CA LYS A 65 -1.43 -22.58 -0.23
C LYS A 65 -1.39 -21.18 -0.80
N PHE A 66 -1.83 -20.21 -0.01
CA PHE A 66 -1.62 -18.81 -0.31
C PHE A 66 -0.26 -18.34 0.24
N VAL A 67 0.64 -17.92 -0.65
CA VAL A 67 1.92 -17.31 -0.26
C VAL A 67 1.89 -15.88 -0.76
N PHE A 68 1.50 -14.96 0.13
CA PHE A 68 1.23 -13.57 -0.23
C PHE A 68 2.41 -12.90 -0.95
N LYS A 69 3.64 -13.08 -0.46
CA LYS A 69 4.84 -12.51 -1.10
C LYS A 69 5.00 -12.95 -2.57
N ILE A 70 4.67 -14.21 -2.89
CA ILE A 70 4.72 -14.72 -4.27
C ILE A 70 3.56 -14.16 -5.07
N PHE A 71 2.35 -14.13 -4.52
CA PHE A 71 1.18 -13.55 -5.18
C PHE A 71 1.41 -12.07 -5.52
N LYS A 72 1.87 -11.27 -4.56
CA LYS A 72 2.18 -9.85 -4.74
C LYS A 72 3.22 -9.65 -5.84
N ARG A 73 4.31 -10.42 -5.83
CA ARG A 73 5.34 -10.37 -6.88
C ARG A 73 4.79 -10.71 -8.26
N ASP A 74 4.03 -11.80 -8.37
CA ASP A 74 3.61 -12.35 -9.66
C ASP A 74 2.43 -11.57 -10.26
N TYR A 75 1.60 -10.92 -9.43
CA TYR A 75 0.34 -10.32 -9.86
C TYR A 75 0.25 -8.81 -9.65
N LEU A 76 0.89 -8.23 -8.63
CA LEU A 76 0.61 -6.87 -8.17
C LEU A 76 1.79 -5.92 -8.35
N ASP A 77 3.03 -6.32 -8.06
CA ASP A 77 4.18 -5.40 -8.01
C ASP A 77 4.37 -4.60 -9.29
N TYR A 78 4.30 -5.27 -10.45
CA TYR A 78 4.43 -4.60 -11.73
C TYR A 78 3.24 -3.69 -12.05
N LEU A 79 2.02 -4.12 -11.71
CA LEU A 79 0.82 -3.30 -11.90
C LEU A 79 0.85 -2.03 -11.03
N ILE A 80 1.23 -2.17 -9.75
CA ILE A 80 1.39 -1.06 -8.82
C ILE A 80 2.42 -0.07 -9.37
N TYR A 81 3.56 -0.57 -9.82
CA TYR A 81 4.60 0.27 -10.42
C TYR A 81 4.07 1.05 -11.63
N GLU A 82 3.35 0.38 -12.52
CA GLU A 82 2.80 0.99 -13.73
C GLU A 82 1.73 2.05 -13.42
N LEU A 83 0.78 1.76 -12.53
CA LEU A 83 -0.25 2.72 -12.09
C LEU A 83 0.38 3.96 -11.45
N ASN A 84 1.36 3.78 -10.56
CA ASN A 84 2.08 4.89 -9.95
C ASN A 84 2.85 5.72 -10.99
N ASN A 85 3.41 5.09 -12.02
CA ASN A 85 4.12 5.80 -13.08
C ASN A 85 3.16 6.64 -13.94
N TYR A 86 1.93 6.18 -14.20
CA TYR A 86 0.92 7.01 -14.86
C TYR A 86 0.52 8.22 -14.00
N LEU A 87 0.19 7.98 -12.73
CA LEU A 87 -0.15 9.06 -11.78
C LEU A 87 0.98 10.07 -11.64
N ASP A 88 2.23 9.61 -11.56
CA ASP A 88 3.41 10.48 -11.52
C ASP A 88 3.49 11.41 -12.74
N ASN A 89 3.10 10.95 -13.92
CA ASN A 89 3.12 11.76 -15.14
C ASN A 89 1.96 12.75 -15.16
N ILE A 90 0.76 12.33 -14.74
CA ILE A 90 -0.40 13.22 -14.61
C ILE A 90 -0.07 14.35 -13.63
N ASN A 91 0.39 14.01 -12.43
CA ASN A 91 0.74 14.96 -11.36
C ASN A 91 1.84 15.95 -11.74
N LYS A 92 2.76 15.54 -12.61
CA LYS A 92 3.86 16.41 -13.10
C LYS A 92 3.48 17.20 -14.35
N GLY A 93 2.23 17.12 -14.81
CA GLY A 93 1.77 17.77 -16.04
C GLY A 93 2.48 17.23 -17.30
N LYS A 94 2.98 15.99 -17.25
CA LYS A 94 3.67 15.31 -18.35
C LYS A 94 2.75 14.45 -19.21
N THR A 95 1.44 14.52 -18.94
CA THR A 95 0.40 13.85 -19.71
C THR A 95 -0.39 14.89 -20.49
N LYS A 96 -0.76 14.57 -21.74
CA LYS A 96 -1.62 15.41 -22.58
C LYS A 96 -2.69 14.56 -23.25
N VAL A 97 -3.85 15.14 -23.50
CA VAL A 97 -4.82 14.57 -24.44
C VAL A 97 -4.37 14.97 -25.84
N TYR A 98 -3.99 14.00 -26.66
CA TYR A 98 -3.65 14.22 -28.07
C TYR A 98 -4.92 14.52 -28.87
N ASP A 99 -5.95 13.70 -28.71
CA ASP A 99 -7.22 13.81 -29.43
C ASP A 99 -8.37 13.13 -28.65
N LYS A 100 -9.61 13.39 -29.06
CA LYS A 100 -10.82 12.71 -28.60
C LYS A 100 -11.67 12.32 -29.80
N ILE A 101 -11.85 11.02 -30.03
CA ILE A 101 -12.65 10.48 -31.15
C ILE A 101 -13.63 9.46 -30.60
N ASP A 102 -14.94 9.60 -30.92
CA ASP A 102 -16.01 8.69 -30.50
C ASP A 102 -15.95 8.33 -29.00
N GLU A 103 -15.88 9.36 -28.15
CA GLU A 103 -15.72 9.25 -26.68
C GLU A 103 -14.42 8.60 -26.17
N THR A 104 -13.50 8.25 -27.07
CA THR A 104 -12.19 7.72 -26.71
C THR A 104 -11.15 8.83 -26.69
N TYR A 105 -10.55 9.03 -25.53
CA TYR A 105 -9.42 9.93 -25.33
C TYR A 105 -8.10 9.23 -25.67
N PHE A 106 -7.26 9.93 -26.40
CA PHE A 106 -5.91 9.52 -26.79
C PHE A 106 -4.92 10.18 -25.84
N HIS A 107 -4.63 9.50 -24.73
CA HIS A 107 -3.72 10.03 -23.70
C HIS A 107 -2.28 9.77 -24.06
N TRP A 108 -1.49 10.82 -24.13
CA TRP A 108 -0.07 10.76 -24.38
C TRP A 108 0.69 10.82 -23.05
N PHE A 109 1.48 9.78 -22.79
CA PHE A 109 2.43 9.70 -21.68
C PHE A 109 3.90 9.66 -22.17
N LYS A 110 4.79 10.34 -21.43
CA LYS A 110 6.25 10.17 -21.54
C LYS A 110 6.79 9.41 -20.32
N LEU A 111 6.66 8.09 -20.36
CA LEU A 111 7.08 7.23 -19.26
C LEU A 111 8.62 7.17 -19.15
N LYS A 112 9.15 6.83 -17.98
CA LYS A 112 10.61 6.76 -17.78
C LYS A 112 11.33 5.73 -18.68
N LEU A 113 10.61 4.71 -19.14
CA LEU A 113 11.13 3.66 -20.01
C LEU A 113 11.13 4.06 -21.50
N ASP A 114 10.57 5.22 -21.81
CA ASP A 114 10.43 5.72 -23.18
C ASP A 114 11.79 6.27 -23.66
N ILE A 115 12.55 5.44 -24.37
CA ILE A 115 13.89 5.80 -24.88
C ILE A 115 13.78 6.73 -26.12
N LYS A 116 12.73 6.56 -26.95
CA LYS A 116 12.53 7.32 -28.20
C LYS A 116 11.06 7.58 -28.57
N SER A 117 10.12 6.76 -28.12
CA SER A 117 8.69 6.85 -28.42
C SER A 117 7.88 7.12 -27.17
N TYR A 118 6.69 7.67 -27.31
CA TYR A 118 5.76 7.91 -26.22
C TYR A 118 4.81 6.73 -26.02
N THR A 119 4.24 6.58 -24.83
CA THR A 119 3.14 5.65 -24.60
C THR A 119 1.81 6.33 -24.98
N LEU A 120 1.01 5.67 -25.81
CA LEU A 120 -0.37 6.08 -26.09
C LEU A 120 -1.33 5.21 -25.29
N LEU A 121 -2.15 5.83 -24.44
CA LEU A 121 -3.21 5.16 -23.70
C LEU A 121 -4.58 5.61 -24.19
N LEU A 122 -5.35 4.68 -24.74
CA LEU A 122 -6.72 4.88 -25.18
C LEU A 122 -7.69 4.57 -24.04
N SER A 123 -8.59 5.49 -23.72
CA SER A 123 -9.55 5.35 -22.63
C SER A 123 -10.82 6.16 -22.88
N LYS A 124 -11.96 5.69 -22.38
CA LYS A 124 -13.20 6.49 -22.34
C LYS A 124 -13.20 7.58 -21.24
N LYS A 125 -12.18 7.56 -20.38
CA LYS A 125 -12.01 8.52 -19.28
C LYS A 125 -11.18 9.69 -19.76
N ASP A 126 -11.59 10.90 -19.39
CA ASP A 126 -10.71 12.06 -19.51
C ASP A 126 -9.53 11.96 -18.53
N ILE A 127 -8.64 12.96 -18.50
CA ILE A 127 -7.45 12.89 -17.65
C ILE A 127 -7.78 12.86 -16.15
N THR A 128 -8.82 13.56 -15.73
CA THR A 128 -9.25 13.66 -14.32
C THR A 128 -9.90 12.35 -13.88
N ASP A 129 -10.82 11.83 -14.69
CA ASP A 129 -11.48 10.55 -14.45
C ASP A 129 -10.48 9.39 -14.46
N LEU A 130 -9.45 9.47 -15.31
CA LEU A 130 -8.37 8.51 -15.37
C LEU A 130 -7.52 8.53 -14.09
N GLU A 131 -7.19 9.72 -13.59
CA GLU A 131 -6.46 9.90 -12.34
C GLU A 131 -7.22 9.29 -11.15
N ILE A 132 -8.50 9.67 -11.00
CA ILE A 132 -9.39 9.12 -9.95
C ILE A 132 -9.44 7.60 -10.05
N TYR A 133 -9.66 7.08 -11.25
CA TYR A 133 -9.74 5.64 -11.48
C TYR A 133 -8.45 4.91 -11.07
N PHE A 134 -7.27 5.44 -11.39
CA PHE A 134 -6.00 4.83 -10.99
C PHE A 134 -5.75 4.92 -9.47
N ILE A 135 -6.15 6.02 -8.82
CA ILE A 135 -6.11 6.14 -7.36
C ILE A 135 -7.00 5.08 -6.70
N ASP A 136 -8.23 4.91 -7.18
CA ASP A 136 -9.16 3.91 -6.63
C ASP A 136 -8.64 2.49 -6.79
N LEU A 137 -8.05 2.16 -7.95
CA LEU A 137 -7.41 0.86 -8.15
C LEU A 137 -6.26 0.63 -7.17
N LEU A 138 -5.41 1.64 -6.94
CA LEU A 138 -4.32 1.54 -5.97
C LEU A 138 -4.84 1.37 -4.54
N ASN A 139 -5.89 2.11 -4.14
CA ASN A 139 -6.52 1.96 -2.84
C ASN A 139 -7.07 0.55 -2.63
N ILE A 140 -7.73 -0.03 -3.64
CA ILE A 140 -8.20 -1.43 -3.60
C ILE A 140 -7.02 -2.39 -3.41
N ILE A 141 -5.92 -2.19 -4.14
CA ILE A 141 -4.73 -3.02 -3.99
C ILE A 141 -4.11 -2.86 -2.60
N GLU A 142 -4.05 -1.63 -2.06
CA GLU A 142 -3.51 -1.36 -0.73
C GLU A 142 -4.32 -2.04 0.37
N VAL A 143 -5.66 -1.94 0.32
CA VAL A 143 -6.54 -2.68 1.24
C VAL A 143 -6.29 -4.18 1.13
N PHE A 144 -6.24 -4.72 -0.09
CA PHE A 144 -5.95 -6.14 -0.31
C PHE A 144 -4.56 -6.52 0.24
N ILE A 145 -3.53 -5.71 0.06
CA ILE A 145 -2.19 -5.95 0.61
C ILE A 145 -2.27 -5.97 2.15
N SER A 146 -2.87 -4.95 2.76
CA SER A 146 -3.01 -4.83 4.22
C SER A 146 -3.71 -6.05 4.84
N GLU A 147 -4.81 -6.50 4.24
CA GLU A 147 -5.56 -7.70 4.67
C GLU A 147 -4.73 -9.00 4.60
N ASN A 148 -3.71 -9.04 3.74
CA ASN A 148 -2.92 -10.25 3.49
C ASN A 148 -1.48 -10.19 4.04
N GLU A 149 -0.97 -9.00 4.36
CA GLU A 149 0.28 -8.80 5.13
C GLU A 149 0.05 -8.98 6.63
N THR A 150 -1.16 -8.68 7.12
CA THR A 150 -1.57 -8.90 8.52
C THR A 150 -1.90 -10.36 8.85
N LEU A 151 -1.86 -11.25 7.85
CA LEU A 151 -1.97 -12.69 8.06
C LEU A 151 -0.56 -13.31 8.17
N PRO A 152 -0.16 -13.84 9.35
CA PRO A 152 0.98 -14.72 9.43
C PRO A 152 0.77 -15.89 8.45
N PRO A 153 1.85 -16.50 7.92
CA PRO A 153 1.71 -17.68 7.07
C PRO A 153 0.90 -18.73 7.84
N GLN A 154 -0.33 -18.97 7.41
CA GLN A 154 -1.19 -20.02 7.96
C GLN A 154 -0.40 -21.34 7.95
N GLN A 155 0.06 -21.73 9.15
CA GLN A 155 0.11 -23.13 9.52
C GLN A 155 -1.35 -23.56 9.69
N THR A 156 -1.71 -24.56 8.90
CA THR A 156 -2.79 -25.54 9.12
C THR A 156 -3.77 -25.27 10.26
N GLU A 157 -5.03 -25.05 9.86
CA GLU A 157 -6.29 -25.32 10.55
C GLU A 157 -6.21 -25.78 12.03
N LYS A 158 -6.72 -24.93 12.93
CA LYS A 158 -7.70 -25.28 13.97
C LYS A 158 -8.34 -24.00 14.55
N PRO A 159 -9.52 -24.10 15.20
CA PRO A 159 -10.71 -23.32 14.88
C PRO A 159 -10.73 -21.94 15.56
N LYS A 160 -11.54 -21.04 14.97
CA LYS A 160 -12.01 -19.77 15.56
C LYS A 160 -12.26 -19.92 17.06
N SER A 161 -11.42 -19.32 17.89
CA SER A 161 -11.87 -18.77 19.16
C SER A 161 -12.16 -17.30 18.91
N GLU A 162 -13.31 -16.84 19.42
CA GLU A 162 -13.61 -15.43 19.58
C GLU A 162 -12.37 -14.75 20.19
N GLN A 163 -11.78 -13.79 19.47
CA GLN A 163 -10.67 -13.02 20.03
C GLN A 163 -11.25 -12.14 21.13
N GLU A 164 -11.13 -12.61 22.37
CA GLU A 164 -11.30 -11.77 23.55
C GLU A 164 -10.39 -10.54 23.41
N ALA A 165 -10.94 -9.36 23.73
CA ALA A 165 -10.16 -8.14 23.73
C ALA A 165 -8.99 -8.28 24.73
N PRO A 166 -7.77 -7.86 24.37
CA PRO A 166 -6.60 -8.02 25.22
C PRO A 166 -6.82 -7.31 26.56
N GLN A 167 -6.52 -8.01 27.66
CA GLN A 167 -6.70 -7.49 29.01
C GLN A 167 -5.41 -6.91 29.57
N THR A 168 -4.26 -7.34 29.05
CA THR A 168 -2.94 -6.90 29.50
C THR A 168 -2.12 -6.31 28.37
N PHE A 169 -1.18 -5.43 28.69
CA PHE A 169 -0.26 -4.85 27.71
C PHE A 169 0.53 -5.92 26.93
N ASP A 170 0.93 -7.00 27.60
CA ASP A 170 1.75 -8.05 27.00
C ASP A 170 0.96 -8.84 25.94
N GLU A 171 -0.37 -8.98 26.10
CA GLU A 171 -1.26 -9.60 25.11
C GLU A 171 -1.40 -8.81 23.81
N LEU A 172 -0.98 -7.54 23.78
CA LEU A 172 -0.88 -6.77 22.55
C LEU A 172 0.11 -7.39 21.57
N PHE A 173 1.11 -8.13 22.07
CA PHE A 173 2.20 -8.64 21.24
C PHE A 173 1.86 -10.01 20.67
N TYR A 174 2.38 -10.30 19.47
CA TYR A 174 2.31 -11.65 18.91
C TYR A 174 3.27 -12.62 19.61
N ASN A 175 4.40 -12.12 20.12
CA ASN A 175 5.36 -12.86 20.92
C ASN A 175 5.69 -12.04 22.19
N ILE A 176 5.47 -12.61 23.37
CA ILE A 176 5.73 -11.97 24.66
C ILE A 176 7.21 -11.60 24.86
N GLU A 177 8.13 -12.32 24.22
CA GLU A 177 9.56 -12.03 24.26
C GLU A 177 9.91 -10.68 23.61
N LEU A 178 9.02 -10.15 22.77
CA LEU A 178 9.18 -8.84 22.13
C LEU A 178 8.73 -7.67 22.99
N VAL A 179 8.01 -7.93 24.07
CA VAL A 179 7.49 -6.89 24.97
C VAL A 179 8.64 -6.04 25.50
N GLN A 180 9.65 -6.70 26.07
CA GLN A 180 10.75 -6.01 26.73
C GLN A 180 11.62 -5.22 25.73
N PRO A 181 12.12 -5.81 24.63
CA PRO A 181 12.85 -5.05 23.61
C PRO A 181 12.07 -3.86 23.06
N SER A 182 10.75 -3.99 22.91
CA SER A 182 9.91 -2.92 22.37
C SER A 182 9.76 -1.76 23.35
N ILE A 183 9.70 -2.03 24.66
CA ILE A 183 9.69 -1.00 25.69
C ILE A 183 11.07 -0.37 25.83
N ASP A 184 12.15 -1.13 25.68
CA ASP A 184 13.52 -0.60 25.80
C ASP A 184 13.82 0.46 24.73
N ILE A 185 13.15 0.41 23.57
CA ILE A 185 13.17 1.52 22.59
C ILE A 185 12.84 2.86 23.26
N LEU A 186 11.83 2.90 24.14
CA LEU A 186 11.40 4.13 24.81
C LEU A 186 12.43 4.64 25.83
N LYS A 187 13.32 3.78 26.33
CA LYS A 187 14.47 4.15 27.16
C LYS A 187 15.63 4.69 26.34
N GLU A 188 15.76 4.25 25.09
CA GLU A 188 16.90 4.55 24.23
C GLU A 188 16.68 5.65 23.18
N ILE A 189 15.44 6.09 22.96
CA ILE A 189 15.16 7.26 22.11
C ILE A 189 15.80 8.49 22.78
N GLU A 190 16.28 9.44 21.98
CA GLU A 190 16.86 10.70 22.49
C GLU A 190 15.88 11.87 22.27
N PRO A 191 15.38 12.53 23.33
CA PRO A 191 15.58 12.22 24.75
C PRO A 191 14.73 11.01 25.21
N PRO A 192 15.17 10.26 26.24
CA PRO A 192 14.43 9.11 26.75
C PRO A 192 13.01 9.48 27.18
N LEU A 193 12.05 8.62 26.84
CA LEU A 193 10.64 8.80 27.20
C LEU A 193 10.30 8.18 28.54
N ILE A 194 11.00 7.10 28.90
CA ILE A 194 10.84 6.39 30.16
C ILE A 194 12.21 6.12 30.80
N ASP A 195 12.25 6.01 32.12
CA ASP A 195 13.44 5.61 32.86
C ASP A 195 13.58 4.08 33.00
N THR A 196 14.61 3.63 33.72
CA THR A 196 14.87 2.20 34.00
C THR A 196 13.76 1.54 34.81
N ASP A 197 12.98 2.31 35.58
CA ASP A 197 11.89 1.84 36.43
C ASP A 197 10.51 1.92 35.74
N TYR A 198 10.50 2.22 34.44
CA TYR A 198 9.32 2.40 33.59
C TYR A 198 8.47 3.63 33.94
N ASN A 199 9.03 4.63 34.63
CA ASN A 199 8.33 5.89 34.81
C ASN A 199 8.45 6.74 33.55
N TYR A 200 7.33 7.31 33.12
CA TYR A 200 7.32 8.28 32.05
C TYR A 200 7.98 9.60 32.48
N ILE A 201 9.04 9.98 31.76
CA ILE A 201 9.82 11.22 31.95
C ILE A 201 9.80 12.13 30.71
N GLY A 202 9.18 11.66 29.62
CA GLY A 202 9.09 12.37 28.36
C GLY A 202 8.20 13.61 28.40
N LYS A 203 8.51 14.61 27.54
CA LYS A 203 7.68 15.83 27.41
C LYS A 203 6.57 15.71 26.37
N LEU A 204 6.76 14.86 25.35
CA LEU A 204 5.85 14.76 24.20
C LEU A 204 5.18 13.38 24.12
N LYS A 205 3.94 13.28 24.62
CA LYS A 205 3.17 12.02 24.65
C LYS A 205 2.91 11.44 23.26
N GLY A 206 2.83 12.29 22.23
CA GLY A 206 2.60 11.85 20.84
C GLY A 206 3.66 10.88 20.31
N ILE A 207 4.84 10.83 20.91
CA ILE A 207 5.88 9.87 20.52
C ILE A 207 5.45 8.43 20.86
N ILE A 208 4.68 8.22 21.92
CA ILE A 208 4.09 6.91 22.26
C ILE A 208 3.09 6.46 21.18
N CYS A 209 2.33 7.39 20.59
CA CYS A 209 1.45 7.07 19.47
C CYS A 209 2.24 6.62 18.23
N VAL A 210 3.30 7.36 17.87
CA VAL A 210 4.17 7.00 16.74
C VAL A 210 4.86 5.64 16.98
N TRP A 211 5.29 5.39 18.21
CA TRP A 211 5.90 4.11 18.61
C TRP A 211 4.93 2.94 18.46
N ILE A 212 3.71 3.03 18.99
CA ILE A 212 2.75 1.92 18.87
C ILE A 212 2.32 1.69 17.42
N ASP A 213 2.12 2.76 16.65
CA ASP A 213 1.77 2.67 15.22
C ASP A 213 2.90 1.99 14.43
N GLU A 214 4.17 2.28 14.75
CA GLU A 214 5.30 1.61 14.10
C GLU A 214 5.44 0.14 14.53
N LEU A 215 5.17 -0.19 15.79
CA LEU A 215 5.13 -1.58 16.26
C LEU A 215 4.01 -2.39 15.57
N GLN A 216 2.83 -1.79 15.37
CA GLN A 216 1.75 -2.40 14.59
C GLN A 216 2.14 -2.56 13.12
N ARG A 217 2.71 -1.51 12.51
CA ARG A 217 3.16 -1.52 11.11
C ARG A 217 4.22 -2.58 10.83
N GLN A 218 5.11 -2.84 11.79
CA GLN A 218 6.16 -3.86 11.64
C GLN A 218 5.71 -5.26 12.08
N GLY A 219 4.47 -5.41 12.57
CA GLY A 219 3.86 -6.70 12.96
C GLY A 219 4.37 -7.27 14.28
N ILE A 220 4.86 -6.41 15.18
CA ILE A 220 5.29 -6.80 16.53
C ILE A 220 4.08 -6.83 17.48
N VAL A 221 3.24 -5.81 17.36
CA VAL A 221 1.96 -5.69 18.06
C VAL A 221 0.82 -6.08 17.11
N LYS A 222 -0.16 -6.80 17.65
CA LYS A 222 -1.40 -7.17 16.97
C LYS A 222 -2.14 -5.93 16.49
N HIS A 223 -2.79 -6.04 15.34
CA HIS A 223 -3.56 -4.93 14.81
C HIS A 223 -4.87 -4.76 15.58
N TYR A 224 -5.04 -3.61 16.23
CA TYR A 224 -6.30 -3.20 16.85
C TYR A 224 -6.78 -1.88 16.24
N SER A 225 -7.99 -1.92 15.65
CA SER A 225 -8.64 -0.74 15.10
C SER A 225 -9.18 0.18 16.21
N ASP A 226 -9.65 -0.43 17.31
CA ASP A 226 -10.10 0.30 18.49
C ASP A 226 -8.90 0.83 19.28
N ARG A 227 -8.72 2.15 19.23
CA ARG A 227 -7.60 2.82 19.90
C ARG A 227 -7.76 2.90 21.41
N LYS A 228 -8.96 2.64 21.95
CA LYS A 228 -9.19 2.55 23.41
C LYS A 228 -8.33 1.47 24.06
N ILE A 229 -8.06 0.40 23.32
CA ILE A 229 -7.20 -0.70 23.76
C ILE A 229 -5.80 -0.19 24.11
N PHE A 230 -5.21 0.67 23.27
CA PHE A 230 -3.88 1.22 23.55
C PHE A 230 -3.91 2.24 24.69
N ALA A 231 -4.94 3.08 24.72
CA ALA A 231 -5.11 4.08 25.77
C ALA A 231 -5.31 3.44 27.16
N SER A 232 -5.93 2.27 27.24
CA SER A 232 -6.13 1.54 28.50
C SER A 232 -4.92 0.70 28.92
N LEU A 233 -4.24 0.04 27.96
CA LEU A 233 -3.20 -0.95 28.28
C LEU A 233 -1.80 -0.35 28.42
N ILE A 234 -1.43 0.66 27.63
CA ILE A 234 -0.08 1.27 27.72
C ILE A 234 0.20 1.84 29.13
N PRO A 235 -0.73 2.58 29.77
CA PRO A 235 -0.53 3.08 31.13
C PRO A 235 -0.39 1.99 32.20
N GLN A 236 -0.81 0.75 31.94
CA GLN A 236 -0.58 -0.36 32.87
C GLN A 236 0.90 -0.75 32.95
N LYS A 237 1.63 -0.57 31.84
CA LYS A 237 3.06 -0.92 31.74
C LYS A 237 3.98 0.26 32.03
N ILE A 238 3.60 1.46 31.60
CA ILE A 238 4.38 2.69 31.81
C ILE A 238 3.80 3.47 33.00
N LYS A 239 4.56 3.52 34.10
CA LYS A 239 4.19 4.23 35.32
C LYS A 239 4.15 5.73 35.09
N ARG A 240 3.28 6.44 35.83
CA ARG A 240 3.12 7.90 35.77
C ARG A 240 2.76 8.43 34.37
N PHE A 241 2.30 7.55 33.48
CA PHE A 241 1.83 7.88 32.16
C PHE A 241 0.30 7.86 32.12
N SER A 242 -0.27 8.76 31.34
CA SER A 242 -1.68 8.75 30.99
C SER A 242 -1.83 9.30 29.58
N ILE A 243 -2.75 8.73 28.82
CA ILE A 243 -3.04 9.19 27.46
C ILE A 243 -4.52 8.99 27.17
N ASP A 244 -5.09 9.92 26.43
CA ASP A 244 -6.48 9.86 25.99
C ASP A 244 -6.55 9.12 24.64
N GLU A 245 -7.61 8.36 24.41
CA GLU A 245 -7.91 7.70 23.13
C GLU A 245 -7.78 8.66 21.94
N SER A 246 -8.29 9.88 22.10
CA SER A 246 -8.31 10.90 21.05
C SER A 246 -6.92 11.32 20.56
N MET A 247 -5.85 10.99 21.30
CA MET A 247 -4.47 11.20 20.87
C MET A 247 -4.03 10.23 19.77
N PHE A 248 -4.53 8.99 19.77
CA PHE A 248 -4.20 7.98 18.76
C PHE A 248 -4.94 8.18 17.44
N GLY A 249 -6.06 8.91 17.46
CA GLY A 249 -6.80 9.30 16.25
C GLY A 249 -6.27 10.55 15.54
N LYS A 250 -5.33 11.29 16.16
CA LYS A 250 -4.77 12.53 15.62
C LYS A 250 -3.37 12.30 15.06
N TYR A 251 -3.10 12.86 13.88
CA TYR A 251 -1.75 12.86 13.32
C TYR A 251 -0.81 13.69 14.21
N GLN A 252 0.14 13.02 14.87
CA GLN A 252 1.07 13.63 15.82
C GLN A 252 2.25 14.28 15.07
N SER A 253 1.98 15.30 14.24
CA SER A 253 2.95 15.90 13.30
C SER A 253 4.32 16.22 13.90
N LYS A 254 4.37 16.77 15.12
CA LYS A 254 5.64 17.06 15.83
C LYS A 254 6.39 15.80 16.24
N ALA A 255 5.69 14.74 16.64
CA ALA A 255 6.31 13.46 17.01
C ALA A 255 6.76 12.70 15.75
N GLU A 256 5.91 12.66 14.73
CA GLU A 256 6.18 12.05 13.43
C GLU A 256 7.44 12.61 12.78
N ASN A 257 7.51 13.94 12.62
CA ASN A 257 8.64 14.59 11.94
C ASN A 257 9.98 14.40 12.67
N ASN A 258 9.95 14.30 13.99
CA ASN A 258 11.18 14.31 14.80
C ASN A 258 11.65 12.91 15.21
N TYR A 259 10.74 11.93 15.36
CA TYR A 259 11.07 10.65 16.01
C TYR A 259 10.76 9.42 15.16
N ARG A 260 9.93 9.53 14.12
CA ARG A 260 9.47 8.35 13.36
C ARG A 260 10.63 7.56 12.77
N THR A 261 11.62 8.23 12.18
CA THR A 261 12.77 7.56 11.57
C THR A 261 13.59 6.78 12.59
N ASP A 262 13.89 7.37 13.75
CA ASP A 262 14.66 6.71 14.80
C ASP A 262 13.90 5.51 15.39
N ILE A 263 12.61 5.70 15.70
CA ILE A 263 11.71 4.63 16.16
C ILE A 263 11.71 3.49 15.15
N LYS A 264 11.45 3.79 13.86
CA LYS A 264 11.42 2.79 12.80
C LYS A 264 12.71 2.00 12.73
N THR A 265 13.86 2.66 12.80
CA THR A 265 15.17 2.01 12.78
C THR A 265 15.37 1.08 13.97
N LYS A 266 15.03 1.52 15.19
CA LYS A 266 15.15 0.69 16.40
C LYS A 266 14.18 -0.50 16.37
N VAL A 267 12.94 -0.29 15.97
CA VAL A 267 11.94 -1.36 15.80
C VAL A 267 12.41 -2.41 14.79
N SER A 268 13.00 -1.98 13.65
CA SER A 268 13.52 -2.91 12.65
C SER A 268 14.67 -3.79 13.16
N LYS A 269 15.49 -3.30 14.11
CA LYS A 269 16.55 -4.12 14.73
C LYS A 269 15.98 -5.28 15.55
N ILE A 270 14.88 -5.06 16.27
CA ILE A 270 14.17 -6.11 17.02
C ILE A 270 13.75 -7.25 16.08
N LYS A 271 13.25 -6.90 14.88
CA LYS A 271 12.81 -7.89 13.89
C LYS A 271 13.98 -8.66 13.26
N LEU A 272 15.14 -8.01 13.08
CA LEU A 272 16.35 -8.66 12.55
C LEU A 272 16.96 -9.66 13.55
N SER A 273 16.92 -9.35 14.86
CA SER A 273 17.37 -10.28 15.89
C SER A 273 16.51 -11.55 15.98
N GLN A 274 15.25 -11.50 15.57
CA GLN A 274 14.39 -12.69 15.51
C GLN A 274 14.69 -13.64 14.34
N ASN A 275 15.20 -13.12 13.22
CA ASN A 275 15.50 -13.95 12.03
C ASN A 275 16.91 -14.55 12.04
N SER A 276 17.70 -14.26 13.07
CA SER A 276 19.10 -14.70 13.20
C SER A 276 19.27 -15.92 14.11
N HIS A 277 18.16 -16.52 14.56
CA HIS A 277 18.09 -17.72 15.39
C HIS A 277 17.24 -18.81 14.74
#